data_AF-A0AB36G093-F1
#
_entry.id   AF-A0AB36G093-F1
#
_cell.length_a   1.000
_cell.length_b   1.000
_cell.length_c   1.000
_cell.angle_alpha   90.00
_cell.angle_beta   90.00
_cell.angle_gamma   90.00
#
_symmetry.space_group_name_H-M   'P 1'
#
loop_
_entity.id
_entity.type
_entity.pdbx_description
1 polymer ?
#
loop_
_entity_poly.entity_id
_entity_poly.type
_entity_poly.pdbx_seq_one_letter_code
_entity_poly.pdbx_strand_id
1 'polypeptide(L)'
;MKFVTKFTVLLAVLMLAAGCVTQRGMDSGESVPSQPNSEEATPTESTEQEDVVQDGDSVNDGTTKGESTKEPVSKPVAPPKQKVGVWVSAKKFPTHTHIGTTKFNNFTKEYSYDWQLNNTLYSTFKKAIEQNSRFTAVDISSMVDDAGALDFVMGEGNNGAFNDKQNTLRKSLLDKGIATVIIVEEAPTVAITECGTYGCSEHQSKGFGLFTRSFLGTDHYIASASFNVNVERLDKPVDVLTLPTFTEFQDDALKNERVEDFTPPDNFDEITEQELAPIKNTIVNYFDRLATAVGKYLSGQ
;
A
#
# COMPACT_ATOMS: atom_id res chain seq x y z
N MET A 1 40.11 -50.36 9.23
CA MET A 1 41.14 -50.62 8.19
C MET A 1 40.63 -50.00 6.90
N LYS A 2 40.96 -48.72 6.63
CA LYS A 2 41.96 -48.27 5.64
C LYS A 2 41.93 -49.04 4.32
N PHE A 3 41.36 -48.43 3.28
CA PHE A 3 42.01 -48.36 1.96
C PHE A 3 41.77 -46.98 1.36
N VAL A 4 42.89 -46.35 1.03
CA VAL A 4 43.06 -45.05 0.39
C VAL A 4 43.39 -45.35 -1.07
N THR A 5 42.74 -44.68 -2.02
CA THR A 5 43.34 -44.51 -3.35
C THR A 5 43.03 -43.12 -3.88
N LYS A 6 44.08 -42.28 -3.89
CA LYS A 6 44.18 -41.07 -4.70
C LYS A 6 44.40 -41.46 -6.16
N PHE A 7 44.05 -40.57 -7.09
CA PHE A 7 44.72 -40.21 -8.37
C PHE A 7 43.64 -39.57 -9.27
N THR A 8 43.79 -38.53 -10.08
CA THR A 8 44.77 -37.45 -10.29
C THR A 8 44.09 -36.43 -11.22
N VAL A 9 44.51 -35.18 -11.08
CA VAL A 9 44.20 -33.98 -11.87
C VAL A 9 44.38 -34.18 -13.38
N LEU A 10 43.51 -33.55 -14.19
CA LEU A 10 43.93 -33.02 -15.50
C LEU A 10 43.31 -31.63 -15.73
N LEU A 11 44.19 -30.63 -15.87
CA LEU A 11 43.93 -29.30 -16.41
C LEU A 11 43.70 -29.39 -17.94
N ALA A 12 42.84 -28.52 -18.46
CA ALA A 12 43.00 -27.98 -19.81
C ALA A 12 42.63 -26.48 -19.81
N VAL A 13 43.61 -25.67 -20.19
CA VAL A 13 43.58 -24.22 -20.43
C VAL A 13 43.53 -24.01 -21.95
N LEU A 14 42.73 -23.06 -22.44
CA LEU A 14 42.95 -22.26 -23.67
C LEU A 14 41.90 -21.12 -23.67
N MET A 15 42.27 -19.89 -23.31
CA MET A 15 42.88 -18.82 -24.13
C MET A 15 41.88 -18.06 -25.04
N LEU A 16 41.52 -16.87 -24.56
CA LEU A 16 41.44 -15.55 -25.22
C LEU A 16 41.04 -15.44 -26.70
N ALA A 17 40.02 -14.64 -26.94
CA ALA A 17 40.01 -13.68 -28.05
C ALA A 17 39.46 -12.33 -27.57
N ALA A 18 40.31 -11.31 -27.65
CA ALA A 18 39.99 -9.91 -27.47
C ALA A 18 39.41 -9.32 -28.77
N GLY A 19 38.63 -8.24 -28.64
CA GLY A 19 38.43 -7.25 -29.70
C GLY A 19 36.98 -7.02 -30.09
N CYS A 20 36.39 -5.92 -29.63
CA CYS A 20 36.21 -4.71 -30.43
C CYS A 20 35.28 -3.73 -29.70
N VAL A 21 35.87 -2.63 -29.23
CA VAL A 21 35.19 -1.39 -28.89
C VAL A 21 34.64 -0.79 -30.18
N THR A 22 33.37 -0.41 -30.20
CA THR A 22 32.90 0.63 -31.12
C THR A 22 31.84 1.48 -30.44
N GLN A 23 32.21 2.74 -30.26
CA GLN A 23 31.43 3.85 -29.73
C GLN A 23 30.68 4.51 -30.90
N ARG A 24 29.36 4.67 -30.78
CA ARG A 24 28.45 5.54 -31.58
C ARG A 24 27.03 5.28 -31.08
N GLY A 25 26.19 6.24 -30.72
CA GLY A 25 26.29 7.69 -30.60
C GLY A 25 25.09 8.14 -29.77
N MET A 26 25.29 9.18 -28.96
CA MET A 26 24.21 9.96 -28.36
C MET A 26 23.42 10.63 -29.48
N ASP A 27 22.11 10.46 -29.50
CA ASP A 27 21.19 11.46 -30.06
C ASP A 27 20.23 11.87 -28.95
N SER A 28 20.48 13.08 -28.45
CA SER A 28 19.65 13.83 -27.51
C SER A 28 18.47 14.42 -28.27
N GLY A 29 17.27 13.88 -28.05
CA GLY A 29 16.03 14.52 -28.45
C GLY A 29 15.67 15.65 -27.49
N GLU A 30 16.19 16.85 -27.73
CA GLU A 30 15.62 18.09 -27.17
C GLU A 30 14.31 18.39 -27.91
N SER A 31 13.19 18.32 -27.19
CA SER A 31 11.94 18.96 -27.61
C SER A 31 11.63 20.10 -26.66
N VAL A 32 11.92 21.32 -27.11
CA VAL A 32 11.50 22.58 -26.50
C VAL A 32 10.01 22.82 -26.81
N PRO A 33 9.15 23.13 -25.81
CA PRO A 33 7.88 23.80 -26.05
C PRO A 33 8.03 25.32 -25.87
N SER A 34 7.59 26.06 -26.87
CA SER A 34 7.52 27.52 -26.91
C SER A 34 6.53 28.09 -25.87
N GLN A 35 6.95 29.11 -25.12
CA GLN A 35 6.04 30.02 -24.40
C GLN A 35 5.26 30.92 -25.39
N PRO A 36 4.14 31.49 -24.93
CA PRO A 36 4.01 32.93 -25.09
C PRO A 36 3.61 33.68 -23.80
N ASN A 37 4.30 34.82 -23.63
CA ASN A 37 3.96 36.09 -22.99
C ASN A 37 3.07 36.15 -21.74
N SER A 38 3.74 36.54 -20.66
CA SER A 38 3.26 37.45 -19.61
C SER A 38 3.00 38.87 -20.17
N GLU A 39 1.88 39.48 -19.77
CA GLU A 39 1.80 40.92 -19.55
C GLU A 39 0.93 41.18 -18.32
N GLU A 40 1.51 41.95 -17.40
CA GLU A 40 1.05 42.33 -16.08
C GLU A 40 0.46 43.74 -16.14
N ALA A 41 -0.69 43.98 -15.49
CA ALA A 41 -0.99 45.28 -14.88
C ALA A 41 -2.24 45.17 -13.97
N THR A 42 -2.02 45.39 -12.67
CA THR A 42 -3.03 45.80 -11.67
C THR A 42 -2.90 47.33 -11.44
N PRO A 43 -3.54 47.99 -10.46
CA PRO A 43 -4.97 48.08 -10.05
C PRO A 43 -5.45 49.56 -9.97
N THR A 44 -6.74 49.82 -9.74
CA THR A 44 -7.26 51.06 -9.10
C THR A 44 -8.64 50.73 -8.50
N GLU A 45 -8.84 50.69 -7.17
CA GLU A 45 -9.28 51.81 -6.29
C GLU A 45 -10.55 52.51 -6.86
N SER A 46 -11.69 52.71 -6.17
CA SER A 46 -11.86 53.27 -4.82
C SER A 46 -13.36 53.25 -4.39
N THR A 47 -13.57 53.13 -3.07
CA THR A 47 -14.52 53.83 -2.16
C THR A 47 -16.05 53.91 -2.36
N GLU A 48 -16.74 53.59 -1.24
CA GLU A 48 -17.84 54.33 -0.55
C GLU A 48 -19.19 54.51 -1.29
N GLN A 49 -20.39 54.55 -0.67
CA GLN A 49 -20.79 55.00 0.65
C GLN A 49 -22.23 54.54 0.97
N GLU A 50 -22.59 54.70 2.25
CA GLU A 50 -23.82 54.38 2.99
C GLU A 50 -25.08 55.24 2.66
N ASP A 51 -26.21 54.76 3.21
CA ASP A 51 -27.35 55.46 3.86
C ASP A 51 -28.75 55.10 3.32
N VAL A 52 -29.61 54.38 4.07
CA VAL A 52 -30.55 54.80 5.16
C VAL A 52 -31.60 55.81 4.64
N VAL A 53 -32.92 55.52 4.70
CA VAL A 53 -33.87 56.03 5.72
C VAL A 53 -35.32 55.55 5.42
N GLN A 54 -36.00 55.02 6.47
CA GLN A 54 -37.41 55.16 6.97
C GLN A 54 -38.63 55.15 6.01
N ASP A 55 -39.89 54.93 6.42
CA ASP A 55 -40.63 54.43 7.60
C ASP A 55 -42.03 54.12 7.07
N GLY A 56 -42.80 53.27 7.75
CA GLY A 56 -44.19 53.02 7.37
C GLY A 56 -44.92 52.12 8.34
N ASP A 57 -45.17 52.63 9.54
CA ASP A 57 -45.92 52.01 10.61
C ASP A 57 -47.44 52.06 10.35
N SER A 58 -48.17 50.96 10.56
CA SER A 58 -49.57 50.99 11.01
C SER A 58 -50.09 49.62 11.45
N VAL A 59 -50.66 49.68 12.65
CA VAL A 59 -51.19 48.65 13.54
C VAL A 59 -52.53 48.09 13.06
N ASN A 60 -52.78 46.78 13.23
CA ASN A 60 -54.05 46.33 13.82
C ASN A 60 -54.00 44.93 14.45
N ASP A 61 -54.71 44.87 15.58
CA ASP A 61 -54.83 43.83 16.61
C ASP A 61 -55.65 42.60 16.16
N GLY A 62 -55.44 41.45 16.82
CA GLY A 62 -56.19 40.22 16.51
C GLY A 62 -55.68 38.90 17.12
N THR A 63 -55.66 38.81 18.45
CA THR A 63 -55.97 37.60 19.26
C THR A 63 -55.63 36.20 18.70
N THR A 64 -54.66 35.50 19.30
CA THR A 64 -54.80 34.06 19.64
C THR A 64 -53.75 33.64 20.68
N LYS A 65 -54.21 33.47 21.94
CA LYS A 65 -53.49 32.68 22.95
C LYS A 65 -53.70 31.20 22.61
N GLY A 66 -52.68 30.60 22.00
CA GLY A 66 -52.52 29.16 21.90
C GLY A 66 -51.14 28.80 22.44
N GLU A 67 -51.09 28.33 23.69
CA GLU A 67 -49.91 27.77 24.31
C GLU A 67 -49.54 26.48 23.57
N SER A 68 -48.71 26.62 22.53
CA SER A 68 -48.11 25.50 21.81
C SER A 68 -46.90 25.05 22.62
N THR A 69 -47.10 23.99 23.38
CA THR A 69 -46.02 23.21 23.99
C THR A 69 -45.12 22.73 22.86
N LYS A 70 -44.03 23.45 22.58
CA LYS A 70 -43.01 23.02 21.64
C LYS A 70 -42.38 21.74 22.20
N GLU A 71 -42.77 20.61 21.63
CA GLU A 71 -41.99 19.37 21.74
C GLU A 71 -40.53 19.68 21.40
N PRO A 72 -39.56 19.14 22.17
CA PRO A 72 -38.17 19.35 21.85
C PRO A 72 -37.91 18.72 20.48
N VAL A 73 -37.61 19.57 19.50
CA VAL A 73 -37.17 19.15 18.16
C VAL A 73 -36.03 18.18 18.35
N SER A 74 -36.31 16.89 18.15
CA SER A 74 -35.32 15.83 18.21
C SER A 74 -34.21 16.20 17.23
N LYS A 75 -33.00 16.44 17.74
CA LYS A 75 -31.83 16.66 16.89
C LYS A 75 -31.78 15.52 15.87
N PRO A 76 -31.54 15.80 14.57
CA PRO A 76 -31.37 14.75 13.59
C PRO A 76 -30.28 13.79 14.08
N VAL A 77 -30.66 12.56 14.38
CA VAL A 77 -29.69 11.50 14.69
C VAL A 77 -28.98 11.23 13.38
N ALA A 78 -27.68 11.54 13.32
CA ALA A 78 -26.87 11.24 12.15
C ALA A 78 -27.02 9.75 11.82
N PRO A 79 -27.14 9.38 10.53
CA PRO A 79 -27.26 7.98 10.15
C PRO A 79 -26.08 7.19 10.73
N PRO A 80 -26.31 5.94 11.19
CA PRO A 80 -25.25 5.13 11.78
C PRO A 80 -24.11 4.95 10.77
N LYS A 81 -22.88 5.13 11.26
CA LYS A 81 -21.68 4.93 10.43
C LYS A 81 -21.60 3.50 9.92
N GLN A 82 -21.27 3.33 8.66
CA GLN A 82 -20.99 2.03 8.06
C GLN A 82 -19.62 1.53 8.55
N LYS A 83 -19.53 0.25 8.90
CA LYS A 83 -18.28 -0.33 9.41
C LYS A 83 -17.49 -0.98 8.29
N VAL A 84 -16.18 -0.74 8.29
CA VAL A 84 -15.20 -1.41 7.44
C VAL A 84 -14.32 -2.25 8.35
N GLY A 85 -14.26 -3.55 8.13
CA GLY A 85 -13.38 -4.45 8.85
C GLY A 85 -11.95 -4.30 8.34
N VAL A 86 -10.97 -4.27 9.23
CA VAL A 86 -9.55 -4.26 8.85
C VAL A 86 -8.88 -5.39 9.62
N TRP A 87 -8.21 -6.27 8.89
CA TRP A 87 -7.40 -7.35 9.43
C TRP A 87 -5.99 -7.24 8.87
N VAL A 88 -5.01 -7.18 9.76
CA VAL A 88 -3.59 -7.13 9.40
C VAL A 88 -2.89 -8.29 10.08
N SER A 89 -2.29 -9.15 9.28
CA SER A 89 -1.52 -10.32 9.70
C SER A 89 -0.11 -10.22 9.14
N ALA A 90 0.74 -9.46 9.84
CA ALA A 90 2.17 -9.39 9.62
C ALA A 90 2.90 -10.10 10.77
N LYS A 91 4.05 -10.70 10.47
CA LYS A 91 5.01 -11.13 11.48
C LYS A 91 5.46 -9.94 12.33
N LYS A 92 6.00 -10.26 13.50
CA LYS A 92 6.50 -9.26 14.45
C LYS A 92 7.74 -8.53 13.95
N PHE A 93 8.59 -9.21 13.19
CA PHE A 93 9.95 -8.80 12.89
C PHE A 93 10.18 -8.69 11.38
N PRO A 94 10.90 -7.66 10.89
CA PRO A 94 11.24 -7.54 9.49
C PRO A 94 12.19 -8.64 9.05
N THR A 95 11.99 -9.08 7.81
CA THR A 95 12.79 -10.08 7.12
C THR A 95 13.78 -9.41 6.15
N HIS A 96 15.01 -9.88 6.15
CA HIS A 96 16.01 -9.65 5.12
C HIS A 96 16.11 -10.89 4.23
N THR A 97 15.72 -10.76 2.96
CA THR A 97 15.98 -11.78 1.94
C THR A 97 17.14 -11.34 1.07
N HIS A 98 18.25 -12.06 1.08
CA HIS A 98 19.42 -11.80 0.24
C HIS A 98 19.56 -12.85 -0.84
N ILE A 99 19.70 -12.40 -2.09
CA ILE A 99 19.95 -13.22 -3.26
C ILE A 99 21.26 -12.76 -3.92
N GLY A 100 22.32 -13.53 -3.73
CA GLY A 100 23.60 -13.24 -4.34
C GLY A 100 23.83 -14.01 -5.64
N THR A 101 25.08 -14.07 -6.07
CA THR A 101 25.49 -14.74 -7.31
C THR A 101 25.40 -16.27 -7.26
N THR A 102 25.35 -16.88 -6.08
CA THR A 102 25.33 -18.35 -5.94
C THR A 102 24.36 -18.77 -4.84
N LYS A 103 23.78 -19.97 -4.92
CA LYS A 103 22.89 -20.45 -3.84
C LYS A 103 23.54 -20.48 -2.43
N PHE A 104 24.87 -20.45 -2.34
CA PHE A 104 25.60 -20.50 -1.07
C PHE A 104 25.72 -19.15 -0.36
N ASN A 105 25.52 -18.03 -1.08
CA ASN A 105 25.48 -16.70 -0.47
C ASN A 105 24.06 -16.22 -0.19
N ASN A 106 23.02 -16.92 -0.68
CA ASN A 106 21.63 -16.59 -0.38
C ASN A 106 21.30 -16.86 1.09
N PHE A 107 20.54 -15.95 1.71
CA PHE A 107 20.03 -16.14 3.06
C PHE A 107 18.69 -15.44 3.28
N THR A 108 18.00 -15.87 4.33
CA THR A 108 16.83 -15.18 4.89
C THR A 108 17.06 -15.01 6.38
N LYS A 109 16.96 -13.77 6.88
CA LYS A 109 17.22 -13.43 8.27
C LYS A 109 16.10 -12.54 8.81
N GLU A 110 15.66 -12.77 10.04
CA GLU A 110 14.75 -11.84 10.73
C GLU A 110 15.56 -10.97 11.71
N TYR A 111 15.27 -9.67 11.76
CA TYR A 111 15.85 -8.77 12.76
C TYR A 111 14.85 -8.51 13.86
N SER A 112 15.24 -8.69 15.12
CA SER A 112 14.34 -8.62 16.28
C SER A 112 13.91 -7.19 16.67
N TYR A 113 13.59 -6.35 15.69
CA TYR A 113 12.99 -5.03 15.87
C TYR A 113 11.50 -5.12 15.61
N ASP A 114 10.71 -4.83 16.63
CA ASP A 114 9.26 -4.81 16.49
C ASP A 114 8.82 -3.45 15.91
N TRP A 115 8.63 -3.41 14.60
CA TRP A 115 8.16 -2.20 13.91
C TRP A 115 6.73 -1.81 14.26
N GLN A 116 6.01 -2.63 15.04
CA GLN A 116 4.59 -2.47 15.33
C GLN A 116 3.77 -2.38 14.03
N LEU A 117 4.14 -3.19 13.02
CA LEU A 117 3.62 -3.02 11.67
C LEU A 117 2.11 -3.27 11.62
N ASN A 118 1.60 -4.31 12.30
CA ASN A 118 0.16 -4.56 12.42
C ASN A 118 -0.61 -3.32 12.90
N ASN A 119 -0.16 -2.71 14.00
CA ASN A 119 -0.78 -1.51 14.58
C ASN A 119 -0.64 -0.29 13.65
N THR A 120 0.51 -0.16 12.99
CA THR A 120 0.79 0.94 12.06
C THR A 120 -0.16 0.87 10.87
N LEU A 121 -0.25 -0.29 10.19
CA LEU A 121 -1.10 -0.46 9.02
C LEU A 121 -2.59 -0.32 9.37
N TYR A 122 -3.03 -0.91 10.48
CA TYR A 122 -4.40 -0.70 10.98
C TYR A 122 -4.70 0.80 11.16
N SER A 123 -3.80 1.54 11.80
CA SER A 123 -3.96 2.98 12.04
C SER A 123 -3.99 3.78 10.73
N THR A 124 -3.16 3.41 9.75
CA THR A 124 -3.13 4.01 8.41
C THR A 124 -4.47 3.85 7.70
N PHE A 125 -5.00 2.62 7.61
CA PHE A 125 -6.33 2.37 7.03
C PHE A 125 -7.44 3.05 7.82
N LYS A 126 -7.42 2.97 9.15
CA LYS A 126 -8.40 3.64 10.00
C LYS A 126 -8.46 5.13 9.75
N LYS A 127 -7.30 5.80 9.71
CA LYS A 127 -7.22 7.23 9.43
C LYS A 127 -7.82 7.57 8.06
N ALA A 128 -7.48 6.82 7.01
CA ALA A 128 -7.98 7.09 5.66
C ALA A 128 -9.50 6.84 5.53
N ILE A 129 -10.02 5.77 6.14
CA ILE A 129 -11.45 5.43 6.13
C ILE A 129 -12.26 6.48 6.91
N GLU A 130 -11.78 6.88 8.09
CA GLU A 130 -12.50 7.77 9.00
C GLU A 130 -12.40 9.26 8.63
N GLN A 131 -11.60 9.63 7.62
CA GLN A 131 -11.68 10.95 6.99
C GLN A 131 -13.09 11.23 6.43
N ASN A 132 -13.80 10.18 5.99
CA ASN A 132 -15.20 10.28 5.66
C ASN A 132 -16.08 10.00 6.89
N SER A 133 -16.91 10.98 7.27
CA SER A 133 -17.78 10.89 8.44
C SER A 133 -18.79 9.73 8.43
N ARG A 134 -19.05 9.11 7.27
CA ARG A 134 -19.98 7.97 7.10
C ARG A 134 -19.39 6.63 7.47
N PHE A 135 -18.07 6.50 7.57
CA PHE A 135 -17.42 5.22 7.83
C PHE A 135 -16.68 5.19 9.16
N THR A 136 -16.50 3.99 9.69
CA THR A 136 -15.61 3.70 10.82
C THR A 136 -14.86 2.40 10.56
N ALA A 137 -13.58 2.38 10.89
CA ALA A 137 -12.76 1.18 10.75
C ALA A 137 -12.81 0.36 12.05
N VAL A 138 -13.00 -0.95 11.92
CA VAL A 138 -13.08 -1.88 13.03
C VAL A 138 -12.00 -2.94 12.85
N ASP A 139 -11.17 -3.13 13.87
CA ASP A 139 -10.23 -4.25 13.90
C ASP A 139 -11.03 -5.56 14.06
N ILE A 140 -10.87 -6.47 13.10
CA ILE A 140 -11.58 -7.76 13.10
C ILE A 140 -10.69 -8.93 13.52
N SER A 141 -9.46 -8.69 13.98
CA SER A 141 -8.51 -9.74 14.34
C SER A 141 -9.06 -10.72 15.39
N SER A 142 -9.83 -10.20 16.37
CA SER A 142 -10.50 -11.05 17.38
C SER A 142 -11.69 -11.87 16.87
N MET A 143 -12.13 -11.63 15.63
CA MET A 143 -13.26 -12.31 14.99
C MET A 143 -12.80 -13.34 13.95
N VAL A 144 -11.50 -13.37 13.65
CA VAL A 144 -10.87 -14.26 12.69
C VAL A 144 -10.22 -15.38 13.49
N ASP A 145 -10.55 -16.63 13.16
CA ASP A 145 -9.84 -17.77 13.73
C ASP A 145 -8.43 -17.84 13.13
N ASP A 146 -7.42 -18.24 13.90
CA ASP A 146 -6.01 -18.37 13.48
C ASP A 146 -5.78 -19.36 12.28
N ALA A 147 -6.84 -19.95 11.75
CA ALA A 147 -6.81 -21.01 10.74
C ALA A 147 -6.93 -20.47 9.31
N GLY A 148 -5.87 -19.79 8.86
CA GLY A 148 -5.56 -19.62 7.43
C GLY A 148 -5.90 -18.26 6.80
N ALA A 149 -5.45 -18.10 5.55
CA ALA A 149 -5.64 -16.90 4.75
C ALA A 149 -7.13 -16.55 4.59
N LEU A 150 -7.47 -15.29 4.82
CA LEU A 150 -8.79 -14.77 4.55
C LEU A 150 -8.96 -14.48 3.07
N ASP A 151 -10.01 -15.06 2.49
CA ASP A 151 -10.36 -14.90 1.07
C ASP A 151 -11.87 -15.17 0.94
N PHE A 152 -12.69 -14.11 0.96
CA PHE A 152 -14.14 -14.21 0.88
C PHE A 152 -14.65 -14.18 -0.55
N VAL A 153 -13.88 -13.67 -1.51
CA VAL A 153 -14.29 -13.45 -2.90
C VAL A 153 -13.33 -14.16 -3.86
N MET A 154 -13.82 -15.19 -4.53
CA MET A 154 -13.09 -15.90 -5.58
C MET A 154 -13.40 -15.30 -6.95
N GLY A 155 -12.37 -15.14 -7.78
CA GLY A 155 -12.49 -14.63 -9.16
C GLY A 155 -12.28 -13.11 -9.27
N GLU A 156 -12.18 -12.61 -10.50
CA GLU A 156 -11.78 -11.22 -10.78
C GLU A 156 -12.96 -10.32 -11.20
N GLY A 157 -12.93 -9.06 -10.76
CA GLY A 157 -13.84 -8.01 -11.18
C GLY A 157 -15.30 -8.24 -10.80
N ASN A 158 -16.21 -8.07 -11.76
CA ASN A 158 -17.66 -8.19 -11.55
C ASN A 158 -18.18 -9.64 -11.64
N ASN A 159 -17.31 -10.62 -11.91
CA ASN A 159 -17.67 -12.03 -12.02
C ASN A 159 -17.29 -12.84 -10.76
N GLY A 160 -17.03 -12.16 -9.65
CA GLY A 160 -16.67 -12.80 -8.40
C GLY A 160 -17.79 -13.69 -7.86
N ALA A 161 -17.40 -14.75 -7.16
CA ALA A 161 -18.28 -15.60 -6.39
C ALA A 161 -17.80 -15.64 -4.93
N PHE A 162 -18.70 -15.80 -3.98
CA PHE A 162 -18.26 -15.94 -2.60
C PHE A 162 -17.57 -17.28 -2.35
N ASN A 163 -16.51 -17.26 -1.55
CA ASN A 163 -15.87 -18.47 -1.04
C ASN A 163 -16.76 -19.12 0.03
N ASP A 164 -17.27 -20.32 -0.26
CA ASP A 164 -18.14 -21.06 0.66
C ASP A 164 -17.44 -21.41 1.99
N LYS A 165 -16.12 -21.58 1.98
CA LYS A 165 -15.33 -21.89 3.19
C LYS A 165 -15.39 -20.77 4.22
N GLN A 166 -15.48 -19.52 3.75
CA GLN A 166 -15.51 -18.32 4.60
C GLN A 166 -16.94 -17.81 4.89
N ASN A 167 -17.98 -18.51 4.41
CA ASN A 167 -19.36 -18.04 4.48
C ASN A 167 -19.88 -17.84 5.92
N THR A 168 -19.45 -18.68 6.87
CA THR A 168 -19.83 -18.53 8.28
C THR A 168 -19.28 -17.23 8.86
N LEU A 169 -17.99 -16.95 8.65
CA LEU A 169 -17.37 -15.70 9.08
C LEU A 169 -17.97 -14.50 8.34
N ARG A 170 -18.19 -14.62 7.03
CA ARG A 170 -18.84 -13.58 6.21
C ARG A 170 -20.18 -13.15 6.79
N LYS A 171 -21.06 -14.11 7.09
CA LYS A 171 -22.38 -13.85 7.70
C LYS A 171 -22.24 -13.20 9.08
N SER A 172 -21.34 -13.69 9.93
CA SER A 172 -21.06 -13.10 11.24
C SER A 172 -20.60 -11.64 11.15
N LEU A 173 -19.75 -11.30 10.17
CA LEU A 173 -19.30 -9.93 9.91
C LEU A 173 -20.43 -9.04 9.39
N LEU A 174 -21.25 -9.55 8.45
CA LEU A 174 -22.45 -8.85 7.95
C LEU A 174 -23.46 -8.55 9.08
N ASP A 175 -23.71 -9.52 9.97
CA ASP A 175 -24.60 -9.35 11.13
C ASP A 175 -24.10 -8.27 12.11
N LYS A 176 -22.78 -8.01 12.13
CA LYS A 176 -22.16 -6.92 12.90
C LYS A 176 -22.17 -5.57 12.16
N GLY A 177 -22.72 -5.53 10.94
CA GLY A 177 -22.78 -4.36 10.07
C GLY A 177 -21.51 -4.07 9.30
N ILE A 178 -20.62 -5.05 9.15
CA ILE A 178 -19.36 -4.95 8.39
C ILE A 178 -19.64 -5.46 6.97
N ALA A 179 -19.76 -4.54 6.01
CA ALA A 179 -20.07 -4.87 4.61
C ALA A 179 -18.83 -4.93 3.71
N THR A 180 -17.70 -4.38 4.16
CA THR A 180 -16.42 -4.39 3.46
C THR A 180 -15.33 -4.79 4.43
N VAL A 181 -14.37 -5.58 3.99
CA VAL A 181 -13.17 -5.93 4.74
C VAL A 181 -11.91 -5.56 3.95
N ILE A 182 -10.88 -5.15 4.66
CA ILE A 182 -9.52 -4.97 4.16
C ILE A 182 -8.67 -6.03 4.82
N ILE A 183 -8.06 -6.87 4.00
CA ILE A 183 -7.22 -8.00 4.41
C ILE A 183 -5.80 -7.67 3.97
N VAL A 184 -4.87 -7.62 4.92
CA VAL A 184 -3.44 -7.46 4.67
C VAL A 184 -2.74 -8.64 5.33
N GLU A 185 -2.27 -9.59 4.53
CA GLU A 185 -1.63 -10.81 5.01
C GLU A 185 -0.23 -10.92 4.45
N GLU A 186 0.77 -11.15 5.30
CA GLU A 186 2.15 -11.33 4.85
C GLU A 186 2.27 -12.56 3.96
N ALA A 187 2.83 -12.37 2.76
CA ALA A 187 3.01 -13.41 1.77
C ALA A 187 4.22 -13.09 0.87
N PRO A 188 4.98 -14.10 0.39
CA PRO A 188 6.07 -13.86 -0.53
C PRO A 188 5.63 -13.10 -1.79
N THR A 189 6.43 -12.12 -2.21
CA THR A 189 6.20 -11.30 -3.41
C THR A 189 7.42 -11.33 -4.32
N VAL A 190 7.25 -11.08 -5.62
CA VAL A 190 8.40 -10.93 -6.53
C VAL A 190 9.05 -9.58 -6.24
N ALA A 191 10.25 -9.59 -5.69
CA ALA A 191 10.96 -8.37 -5.32
C ALA A 191 11.66 -7.72 -6.52
N ILE A 192 12.18 -8.54 -7.44
CA ILE A 192 12.81 -8.09 -8.68
C ILE A 192 12.71 -9.16 -9.76
N THR A 193 12.49 -8.72 -10.99
CA THR A 193 12.56 -9.55 -12.20
C THR A 193 13.77 -9.11 -13.01
N GLU A 194 14.73 -10.01 -13.18
CA GLU A 194 15.94 -9.77 -13.98
C GLU A 194 15.80 -10.47 -15.34
N CYS A 195 15.76 -9.71 -16.44
CA CYS A 195 15.69 -10.26 -17.78
C CYS A 195 17.05 -10.19 -18.48
N GLY A 196 17.53 -11.34 -18.95
CA GLY A 196 18.77 -11.46 -19.71
C GLY A 196 18.56 -12.21 -21.04
N THR A 197 19.66 -12.59 -21.68
CA THR A 197 19.66 -13.30 -22.98
C THR A 197 18.89 -14.63 -22.95
N TYR A 198 18.77 -15.25 -21.77
CA TYR A 198 18.12 -16.56 -21.59
C TYR A 198 16.70 -16.48 -21.00
N GLY A 199 16.11 -15.29 -20.96
CA GLY A 199 14.78 -15.04 -20.39
C GLY A 199 14.84 -14.27 -19.07
N CYS A 200 13.71 -14.22 -18.38
CA CYS A 200 13.55 -13.50 -17.12
C CYS A 200 13.59 -14.46 -15.94
N SER A 201 14.25 -14.04 -14.86
CA SER A 201 14.24 -14.71 -13.56
C SER A 201 13.61 -13.81 -12.51
N GLU A 202 12.60 -14.34 -11.85
CA GLU A 202 11.94 -13.68 -10.72
C GLU A 202 12.60 -14.09 -9.42
N HIS A 203 12.90 -13.10 -8.58
CA HIS A 203 13.46 -13.32 -7.25
C HIS A 203 12.47 -12.83 -6.21
N GLN A 204 12.06 -13.73 -5.32
CA GLN A 204 11.04 -13.44 -4.33
C GLN A 204 11.62 -12.98 -3.00
N SER A 205 11.01 -11.97 -2.41
CA SER A 205 11.16 -11.70 -0.99
C SER A 205 10.29 -12.67 -0.18
N LYS A 206 10.78 -13.09 1.00
CA LYS A 206 10.12 -14.06 1.87
C LYS A 206 9.33 -13.46 3.02
N GLY A 207 9.32 -12.14 3.14
CA GLY A 207 8.61 -11.41 4.20
C GLY A 207 8.86 -9.92 4.06
N PHE A 208 8.12 -9.11 4.81
CA PHE A 208 8.28 -7.66 4.72
C PHE A 208 9.65 -7.23 5.25
N GLY A 209 10.27 -6.24 4.61
CA GLY A 209 11.55 -5.71 5.05
C GLY A 209 12.51 -5.49 3.89
N LEU A 210 13.77 -5.85 4.11
CA LEU A 210 14.83 -5.60 3.14
C LEU A 210 14.95 -6.80 2.19
N PHE A 211 14.94 -6.54 0.89
CA PHE A 211 15.40 -7.48 -0.11
C PHE A 211 16.70 -6.96 -0.70
N THR A 212 17.73 -7.81 -0.77
CA THR A 212 18.99 -7.46 -1.43
C THR A 212 19.29 -8.42 -2.57
N ARG A 213 19.73 -7.84 -3.70
CA ARG A 213 20.22 -8.58 -4.86
C ARG A 213 21.63 -8.15 -5.17
N SER A 214 22.58 -9.09 -5.04
CA SER A 214 23.99 -8.84 -5.33
C SER A 214 24.45 -9.63 -6.55
N PHE A 215 24.80 -8.94 -7.64
CA PHE A 215 25.25 -9.55 -8.87
C PHE A 215 26.42 -8.79 -9.50
N LEU A 216 27.56 -9.46 -9.66
CA LEU A 216 28.74 -8.95 -10.35
C LEU A 216 29.19 -7.54 -9.90
N GLY A 217 29.10 -7.25 -8.60
CA GLY A 217 29.52 -5.97 -8.02
C GLY A 217 28.43 -4.89 -8.00
N THR A 218 27.21 -5.21 -8.43
CA THR A 218 26.02 -4.37 -8.26
C THR A 218 25.17 -4.91 -7.13
N ASP A 219 24.76 -4.02 -6.23
CA ASP A 219 23.80 -4.31 -5.17
C ASP A 219 22.52 -3.51 -5.38
N HIS A 220 21.38 -4.19 -5.29
CA HIS A 220 20.07 -3.56 -5.23
C HIS A 220 19.49 -3.74 -3.85
N TYR A 221 19.04 -2.63 -3.25
CA TYR A 221 18.35 -2.58 -1.97
C TYR A 221 16.89 -2.26 -2.23
N ILE A 222 16.01 -3.19 -1.90
CA ILE A 222 14.59 -3.11 -2.23
C ILE A 222 13.81 -3.18 -0.94
N ALA A 223 12.95 -2.19 -0.72
CA ALA A 223 11.96 -2.21 0.34
C ALA A 223 10.80 -3.09 -0.11
N SER A 224 10.69 -4.27 0.47
CA SER A 224 9.72 -5.27 0.04
C SER A 224 8.50 -5.27 0.95
N ALA A 225 7.36 -4.84 0.42
CA ALA A 225 6.04 -4.98 1.02
C ALA A 225 5.46 -6.36 0.62
N SER A 226 6.04 -7.42 1.18
CA SER A 226 5.62 -8.81 0.96
C SER A 226 4.27 -9.12 1.63
N PHE A 227 3.19 -8.65 1.01
CA PHE A 227 1.82 -8.85 1.46
C PHE A 227 0.90 -9.22 0.31
N ASN A 228 -0.06 -10.11 0.57
CA ASN A 228 -1.30 -10.19 -0.18
C ASN A 228 -2.26 -9.17 0.43
N VAL A 229 -2.83 -8.33 -0.43
CA VAL A 229 -3.81 -7.33 -0.01
C VAL A 229 -5.07 -7.52 -0.82
N ASN A 230 -6.19 -7.59 -0.12
CA ASN A 230 -7.52 -7.73 -0.69
C ASN A 230 -8.46 -6.70 -0.05
N VAL A 231 -9.37 -6.13 -0.83
CA VAL A 231 -10.40 -5.23 -0.32
C VAL A 231 -11.75 -5.74 -0.79
N GLU A 232 -12.41 -6.53 0.06
CA GLU A 232 -13.52 -7.37 -0.35
C GLU A 232 -14.84 -6.86 0.19
N ARG A 233 -15.85 -6.86 -0.68
CA ARG A 233 -17.25 -6.66 -0.30
C ARG A 233 -17.82 -7.98 0.20
N LEU A 234 -18.53 -7.94 1.31
CA LEU A 234 -19.17 -9.11 1.91
C LEU A 234 -20.64 -9.24 1.51
N ASP A 235 -21.27 -8.15 1.11
CA ASP A 235 -22.67 -8.08 0.64
C ASP A 235 -22.82 -8.45 -0.84
N LYS A 236 -21.76 -8.22 -1.62
CA LYS A 236 -21.62 -8.64 -3.02
C LYS A 236 -20.21 -9.19 -3.25
N PRO A 237 -20.03 -10.23 -4.07
CA PRO A 237 -18.73 -10.88 -4.24
C PRO A 237 -17.82 -10.05 -5.15
N VAL A 238 -17.25 -8.98 -4.63
CA VAL A 238 -16.36 -8.06 -5.36
C VAL A 238 -15.10 -7.83 -4.54
N ASP A 239 -13.94 -8.13 -5.12
CA ASP A 239 -12.65 -7.61 -4.67
C ASP A 239 -12.35 -6.29 -5.39
N VAL A 240 -12.35 -5.21 -4.63
CA VAL A 240 -12.14 -3.83 -5.09
C VAL A 240 -10.76 -3.67 -5.74
N LEU A 241 -9.75 -4.42 -5.29
CA LEU A 241 -8.39 -4.29 -5.85
C LEU A 241 -8.25 -4.90 -7.26
N THR A 242 -9.24 -5.66 -7.72
CA THR A 242 -9.30 -6.14 -9.12
C THR A 242 -9.87 -5.10 -10.08
N LEU A 243 -10.36 -3.96 -9.58
CA LEU A 243 -10.87 -2.89 -10.43
C LEU A 243 -9.71 -2.14 -11.12
N PRO A 244 -9.89 -1.61 -12.35
CA PRO A 244 -8.81 -0.96 -13.10
C PRO A 244 -8.12 0.20 -12.38
N THR A 245 -8.84 0.92 -11.51
CA THR A 245 -8.29 2.04 -10.71
C THR A 245 -7.28 1.58 -9.67
N PHE A 246 -7.28 0.29 -9.30
CA PHE A 246 -6.43 -0.27 -8.25
C PHE A 246 -5.31 -1.18 -8.79
N THR A 247 -5.22 -1.39 -10.10
CA THR A 247 -4.25 -2.33 -10.70
C THR A 247 -2.81 -2.00 -10.31
N GLU A 248 -2.46 -0.72 -10.12
CA GLU A 248 -1.11 -0.32 -9.68
C GLU A 248 -0.73 -0.92 -8.31
N PHE A 249 -1.69 -1.11 -7.40
CA PHE A 249 -1.42 -1.61 -6.04
C PHE A 249 -1.14 -3.09 -5.99
N GLN A 250 -1.46 -3.82 -7.07
CA GLN A 250 -1.12 -5.22 -7.24
C GLN A 250 0.18 -5.42 -8.04
N ASP A 251 0.79 -4.34 -8.55
CA ASP A 251 2.07 -4.40 -9.25
C ASP A 251 3.22 -4.68 -8.26
N ASP A 252 3.98 -5.73 -8.54
CA ASP A 252 5.16 -6.10 -7.76
C ASP A 252 6.21 -4.98 -7.70
N ALA A 253 6.36 -4.15 -8.74
CA ALA A 253 7.27 -3.01 -8.71
C ALA A 253 6.84 -1.92 -7.71
N LEU A 254 5.53 -1.75 -7.50
CA LEU A 254 5.01 -0.79 -6.52
C LEU A 254 5.13 -1.33 -5.10
N LYS A 255 4.93 -2.64 -4.92
CA LYS A 255 5.08 -3.33 -3.64
C LYS A 255 6.54 -3.48 -3.24
N ASN A 256 7.46 -3.50 -4.20
CA ASN A 256 8.87 -3.75 -3.98
C ASN A 256 9.70 -2.63 -4.61
N GLU A 257 9.81 -1.54 -3.86
CA GLU A 257 10.44 -0.31 -4.35
C GLU A 257 11.94 -0.32 -4.05
N ARG A 258 12.76 -0.04 -5.07
CA ARG A 258 14.20 0.12 -4.89
C ARG A 258 14.50 1.42 -4.14
N VAL A 259 15.30 1.32 -3.09
CA VAL A 259 15.73 2.46 -2.28
C VAL A 259 17.14 2.85 -2.72
N GLU A 260 17.25 3.80 -3.65
CA GLU A 260 18.53 4.18 -4.26
C GLU A 260 19.52 4.79 -3.26
N ASP A 261 19.02 5.54 -2.28
CA ASP A 261 19.84 6.19 -1.25
C ASP A 261 20.07 5.30 -0.01
N PHE A 262 19.79 3.99 -0.11
CA PHE A 262 20.04 3.07 0.98
C PHE A 262 21.56 2.93 1.21
N THR A 263 22.03 3.37 2.38
CA THR A 263 23.43 3.19 2.76
C THR A 263 23.62 1.76 3.27
N PRO A 264 24.42 0.92 2.61
CA PRO A 264 24.66 -0.42 3.07
C PRO A 264 25.33 -0.42 4.44
N PRO A 265 24.86 -1.24 5.39
CA PRO A 265 25.50 -1.39 6.69
C PRO A 265 26.86 -2.08 6.55
N ASP A 266 27.76 -1.81 7.49
CA ASP A 266 29.06 -2.49 7.57
C ASP A 266 28.89 -4.01 7.80
N ASN A 267 27.80 -4.41 8.45
CA ASN A 267 27.49 -5.79 8.77
C ASN A 267 26.00 -6.10 8.60
N PHE A 268 25.64 -6.83 7.54
CA PHE A 268 24.28 -7.32 7.31
C PHE A 268 23.82 -8.33 8.38
N ASP A 269 24.71 -8.88 9.20
CA ASP A 269 24.29 -9.70 10.33
C ASP A 269 23.71 -8.89 11.49
N GLU A 270 24.06 -7.62 11.60
CA GLU A 270 23.74 -6.77 12.76
C GLU A 270 23.21 -5.40 12.32
N ILE A 271 22.33 -5.39 11.32
CA ILE A 271 21.67 -4.14 10.91
C ILE A 271 20.86 -3.59 12.09
N THR A 272 20.96 -2.29 12.31
CA THR A 272 20.19 -1.56 13.32
C THR A 272 18.79 -1.20 12.80
N GLU A 273 17.86 -0.91 13.71
CA GLU A 273 16.54 -0.39 13.33
C GLU A 273 16.65 0.94 12.55
N GLN A 274 17.61 1.79 12.91
CA GLN A 274 17.84 3.08 12.26
C GLN A 274 18.31 2.92 10.81
N GLU A 275 19.22 1.98 10.55
CA GLU A 275 19.67 1.66 9.19
C GLU A 275 18.53 1.11 8.32
N LEU A 276 17.57 0.40 8.91
CA LEU A 276 16.37 -0.07 8.19
C LEU A 276 15.24 0.97 8.10
N ALA A 277 15.38 2.15 8.71
CA ALA A 277 14.32 3.15 8.71
C ALA A 277 13.86 3.56 7.29
N PRO A 278 14.74 3.74 6.29
CA PRO A 278 14.31 4.00 4.92
C PRO A 278 13.43 2.89 4.35
N ILE A 279 13.80 1.63 4.61
CA ILE A 279 13.03 0.45 4.17
C ILE A 279 11.64 0.43 4.79
N LYS A 280 11.56 0.64 6.11
CA LYS A 280 10.28 0.72 6.83
C LYS A 280 9.40 1.84 6.26
N ASN A 281 9.97 3.03 6.04
CA ASN A 281 9.24 4.19 5.55
C ASN A 281 8.65 3.94 4.15
N THR A 282 9.42 3.34 3.24
CA THR A 282 8.95 3.00 1.89
C THR A 282 7.78 2.00 1.93
N ILE A 283 7.88 0.95 2.75
CA ILE A 283 6.79 -0.03 2.94
C ILE A 283 5.53 0.65 3.50
N VAL A 284 5.67 1.49 4.54
CA VAL A 284 4.54 2.21 5.13
C VAL A 284 3.90 3.19 4.14
N ASN A 285 4.71 3.84 3.29
CA ASN A 285 4.22 4.77 2.27
C ASN A 285 3.38 4.06 1.18
N TYR A 286 3.76 2.84 0.77
CA TYR A 286 2.92 2.02 -0.11
C TYR A 286 1.51 1.84 0.49
N PHE A 287 1.43 1.47 1.78
CA PHE A 287 0.15 1.29 2.46
C PHE A 287 -0.61 2.60 2.71
N ASP A 288 0.07 3.74 2.90
CA ASP A 288 -0.59 5.05 3.02
C ASP A 288 -1.28 5.45 1.71
N ARG A 289 -0.61 5.22 0.57
CA ARG A 289 -1.20 5.41 -0.77
C ARG A 289 -2.39 4.50 -0.99
N LEU A 290 -2.26 3.21 -0.67
CA LEU A 290 -3.34 2.24 -0.82
C LEU A 290 -4.53 2.59 0.08
N ALA A 291 -4.30 2.89 1.35
CA ALA A 291 -5.33 3.30 2.29
C ALA A 291 -6.07 4.56 1.82
N THR A 292 -5.33 5.53 1.27
CA THR A 292 -5.92 6.75 0.69
C THR A 292 -6.81 6.42 -0.51
N ALA A 293 -6.35 5.57 -1.42
CA ALA A 293 -7.14 5.15 -2.58
C ALA A 293 -8.42 4.40 -2.17
N VAL A 294 -8.31 3.48 -1.20
CA VAL A 294 -9.46 2.75 -0.65
C VAL A 294 -10.44 3.69 0.05
N GLY A 295 -9.94 4.66 0.83
CA GLY A 295 -10.77 5.68 1.48
C GLY A 295 -11.57 6.50 0.47
N LYS A 296 -10.94 6.92 -0.63
CA LYS A 296 -11.62 7.62 -1.74
C LYS A 296 -12.70 6.76 -2.39
N TYR A 297 -12.37 5.52 -2.73
CA TYR A 297 -13.33 4.57 -3.29
C TYR A 297 -14.56 4.36 -2.41
N LEU A 298 -14.35 4.13 -1.11
CA LEU A 298 -15.45 3.96 -0.14
C LEU A 298 -16.32 5.22 -0.05
N SER A 299 -15.72 6.41 -0.18
CA SER A 299 -16.43 7.68 -0.18
C SER A 299 -17.17 8.02 -1.48
N GLY A 300 -16.93 7.26 -2.57
CA GLY A 300 -17.46 7.56 -3.90
C GLY A 300 -16.79 8.76 -4.58
N GLN A 301 -15.53 9.06 -4.21
CA GLN A 301 -14.69 10.10 -4.82
C GLN A 301 -13.76 9.53 -5.89
#